data_AF-A0A087DTN0-F1
#
_entry.id   AF-A0A087DTN0-F1
#
_cell.length_a   1.000
_cell.length_b   1.000
_cell.length_c   1.000
_cell.angle_alpha   90.00
_cell.angle_beta   90.00
_cell.angle_gamma   90.00
#
_symmetry.space_group_name_H-M   'P 1'
#
loop_
_entity.id
_entity.type
_entity.pdbx_description
1 polymer ?
#
loop_
_entity_poly.entity_id
_entity_poly.type
_entity_poly.pdbx_seq_one_letter_code
_entity_poly.pdbx_strand_id
1 'polypeptide(L)'
;MELFSRPASVSYDDIKRQSPEEFRKEWEEWRRLREDYMKEPYGWLSLTSIDWLENGEPKTLDGFPGTWLQQGDAVIYTPPEDGGIVITNHDAPVSEPVRINVPEKGDFNLEDFYNGDVRAQLIKRIGVQHQFAIRIRDPHSAGIGQLQSIPSFEPDQRWVFPAKFEPAEQHEDVTVGAVAGELSHDETSIGILHVDFDGEKRDLIVFEVHNDDSGARRIDEATGEYVYLNNRANITNEGHVLFRDKTSGHESYGGARVIGFDNSDPASVSYVDFNRSMNLPCAFTVFCTCPFAPLQNTLPFAIEAGEKKPAVFGSLE
;
A
#
# COMPACT_ATOMS: atom_id res chain seq x y z
N MET A 1 -3.59 2.48 2.03
CA MET A 1 -2.98 1.85 3.22
C MET A 1 -3.27 2.76 4.39
N GLU A 2 -3.98 2.30 5.42
CA GLU A 2 -4.15 3.14 6.62
C GLU A 2 -2.83 3.16 7.39
N LEU A 3 -2.34 4.36 7.69
CA LEU A 3 -1.02 4.51 8.31
C LEU A 3 -1.05 4.55 9.84
N PHE A 4 -2.25 4.44 10.45
CA PHE A 4 -2.46 4.43 11.90
C PHE A 4 -1.68 5.55 12.63
N SER A 5 -1.68 6.74 12.02
CA SER A 5 -0.99 7.92 12.52
C SER A 5 -1.60 8.36 13.86
N ARG A 6 -0.77 8.96 14.72
CA ARG A 6 -1.29 9.65 15.92
C ARG A 6 -2.03 10.92 15.47
N PRO A 7 -3.05 11.38 16.22
CA PRO A 7 -3.73 12.64 15.89
C PRO A 7 -2.76 13.82 15.80
N ALA A 8 -2.99 14.74 14.86
CA ALA A 8 -2.19 15.98 14.72
C ALA A 8 -2.12 16.84 16.00
N SER A 9 -3.05 16.64 16.95
CA SER A 9 -3.05 17.36 18.23
C SER A 9 -1.97 16.90 19.22
N VAL A 10 -1.35 15.74 19.00
CA VAL A 10 -0.27 15.23 19.86
C VAL A 10 1.04 15.90 19.47
N SER A 11 1.78 16.47 20.42
CA SER A 11 3.10 17.06 20.18
C SER A 11 4.26 16.16 20.62
N TYR A 12 5.48 16.50 20.17
CA TYR A 12 6.71 15.87 20.65
C TYR A 12 6.82 15.88 22.20
N ASP A 13 6.52 17.02 22.82
CA ASP A 13 6.60 17.20 24.28
C ASP A 13 5.52 16.41 25.02
N ASP A 14 4.35 16.18 24.41
CA ASP A 14 3.35 15.28 24.98
C ASP A 14 3.90 13.86 25.07
N ILE A 15 4.48 13.36 23.97
CA ILE A 15 5.07 12.01 23.92
C ILE A 15 6.21 11.87 24.91
N LYS A 16 7.11 12.86 25.01
CA LYS A 16 8.25 12.81 25.93
C LYS A 16 7.86 12.92 27.41
N ARG A 17 6.66 13.39 27.72
CA ARG A 17 6.13 13.43 29.10
C ARG A 17 5.37 12.17 29.51
N GLN A 18 5.05 11.29 28.57
CA GLN A 18 4.42 10.01 28.87
C GLN A 18 5.34 9.13 29.73
N SER A 19 4.74 8.40 30.67
CA SER A 19 5.43 7.29 31.34
C SER A 19 5.71 6.14 30.35
N PRO A 20 6.72 5.29 30.63
CA PRO A 20 6.98 4.11 29.80
C PRO A 20 5.76 3.18 29.66
N GLU A 21 4.95 3.07 30.71
CA GLU A 21 3.72 2.26 30.69
C GLU A 21 2.64 2.84 29.77
N GLU A 22 2.43 4.16 29.80
CA GLU A 22 1.49 4.84 28.89
C GLU A 22 1.93 4.69 27.44
N PHE A 23 3.21 4.94 27.15
CA PHE A 23 3.76 4.82 25.80
C PHE A 23 3.62 3.39 25.26
N ARG A 24 3.95 2.38 26.09
CA ARG A 24 3.79 0.97 25.74
C ARG A 24 2.35 0.61 25.45
N LYS A 25 1.41 1.05 26.29
CA LYS A 25 -0.01 0.75 26.11
C LYS A 25 -0.55 1.32 24.79
N GLU A 26 -0.21 2.57 24.46
CA GLU A 26 -0.59 3.18 23.18
C GLU A 26 0.03 2.46 21.98
N TRP A 27 1.28 1.99 22.13
CA TRP A 27 1.95 1.20 21.09
C TRP A 27 1.31 -0.18 20.91
N GLU A 28 0.91 -0.85 21.99
CA GLU A 28 0.20 -2.15 21.93
C GLU A 28 -1.16 -2.02 21.25
N GLU A 29 -1.90 -0.93 21.52
CA GLU A 29 -3.16 -0.63 20.84
C GLU A 29 -2.96 -0.39 19.35
N TRP A 30 -1.98 0.44 18.98
CA TRP A 30 -1.60 0.67 17.58
C TRP A 30 -1.24 -0.64 16.88
N ARG A 31 -0.40 -1.47 17.52
CA ARG A 31 0.03 -2.76 16.97
C ARG A 31 -1.16 -3.69 16.74
N ARG A 32 -2.11 -3.75 17.68
CA ARG A 32 -3.32 -4.57 17.54
C ARG A 32 -4.17 -4.11 16.34
N LEU A 33 -4.41 -2.80 16.20
CA LEU A 33 -5.15 -2.24 15.06
C LEU A 33 -4.45 -2.57 13.72
N ARG A 34 -3.12 -2.43 13.70
CA ARG A 34 -2.29 -2.78 12.55
C ARG A 34 -2.40 -4.27 12.19
N GLU A 35 -2.37 -5.16 13.16
CA GLU A 35 -2.53 -6.61 12.96
C GLU A 35 -3.95 -6.98 12.50
N ASP A 36 -4.98 -6.36 13.07
CA ASP A 36 -6.38 -6.55 12.68
C ASP A 36 -6.60 -6.12 11.22
N TYR A 37 -6.05 -4.96 10.82
CA TYR A 37 -6.10 -4.47 9.44
C TYR A 37 -5.45 -5.45 8.44
N MET A 38 -4.32 -6.06 8.80
CA MET A 38 -3.68 -7.05 7.92
C MET A 38 -4.54 -8.30 7.72
N LYS A 39 -5.45 -8.60 8.65
CA LYS A 39 -6.34 -9.76 8.64
C LYS A 39 -7.74 -9.46 8.09
N GLU A 40 -8.00 -8.23 7.65
CA GLU A 40 -9.28 -7.90 7.02
C GLU A 40 -9.57 -8.85 5.84
N PRO A 41 -10.84 -9.22 5.61
CA PRO A 41 -11.22 -10.24 4.60
C PRO A 41 -10.59 -10.03 3.22
N TYR A 42 -10.48 -8.77 2.78
CA TYR A 42 -9.84 -8.44 1.50
C TYR A 42 -8.58 -7.60 1.66
N GLY A 43 -7.98 -7.60 2.85
CA GLY A 43 -6.71 -6.95 3.17
C GLY A 43 -5.52 -7.61 2.48
N TRP A 44 -4.30 -7.15 2.75
CA TRP A 44 -3.11 -7.59 2.02
C TRP A 44 -2.77 -9.08 2.15
N LEU A 45 -3.14 -9.71 3.27
CA LEU A 45 -2.91 -11.14 3.47
C LEU A 45 -3.91 -12.03 2.74
N SER A 46 -5.00 -11.46 2.22
CA SER A 46 -5.98 -12.20 1.41
C SER A 46 -5.45 -12.56 0.02
N LEU A 47 -4.38 -11.91 -0.44
CA LEU A 47 -3.84 -12.14 -1.79
C LEU A 47 -3.31 -13.56 -1.95
N THR A 48 -3.82 -14.24 -2.98
CA THR A 48 -3.42 -15.61 -3.35
C THR A 48 -2.70 -15.65 -4.70
N SER A 49 -2.89 -14.65 -5.56
CA SER A 49 -2.12 -14.51 -6.80
C SER A 49 -2.07 -13.05 -7.28
N ILE A 50 -1.10 -12.79 -8.17
CA ILE A 50 -1.11 -11.64 -9.07
C ILE A 50 -0.77 -12.13 -10.47
N ASP A 51 -1.71 -11.94 -11.39
CA ASP A 51 -1.66 -12.50 -12.74
C ASP A 51 -1.62 -11.39 -13.77
N TRP A 52 -0.43 -11.16 -14.33
CA TRP A 52 -0.27 -10.23 -15.44
C TRP A 52 -0.96 -10.76 -16.70
N LEU A 53 -1.61 -9.86 -17.43
CA LEU A 53 -2.23 -10.13 -18.72
C LEU A 53 -1.27 -9.82 -19.86
N GLU A 54 -1.39 -10.59 -20.94
CA GLU A 54 -0.70 -10.34 -22.20
C GLU A 54 -1.71 -9.84 -23.23
N ASN A 55 -1.36 -8.76 -23.92
CA ASN A 55 -2.26 -8.12 -24.87
C ASN A 55 -2.60 -9.05 -26.05
N GLY A 56 -3.90 -9.32 -26.25
CA GLY A 56 -4.39 -10.20 -27.30
C GLY A 56 -4.48 -11.67 -26.90
N GLU A 57 -4.00 -12.06 -25.71
CA GLU A 57 -4.04 -13.44 -25.24
C GLU A 57 -5.08 -13.63 -24.13
N PRO A 58 -6.11 -14.47 -24.33
CA PRO A 58 -7.05 -14.81 -23.28
C PRO A 58 -6.36 -15.63 -22.18
N LYS A 59 -6.63 -15.30 -20.91
CA LYS A 59 -6.06 -15.95 -19.73
C LYS A 59 -7.17 -16.39 -18.78
N THR A 60 -7.10 -17.64 -18.32
CA THR A 60 -7.86 -18.16 -17.18
C THR A 60 -7.00 -18.09 -15.92
N LEU A 61 -7.63 -17.93 -14.76
CA LEU A 61 -6.92 -17.77 -13.49
C LEU A 61 -7.26 -18.92 -12.55
N ASP A 62 -6.27 -19.39 -11.81
CA ASP A 62 -6.53 -20.31 -10.70
C ASP A 62 -7.29 -19.57 -9.59
N GLY A 63 -8.33 -20.20 -9.06
CA GLY A 63 -9.15 -19.64 -7.99
C GLY A 63 -10.25 -18.65 -8.44
N PHE A 64 -10.31 -18.25 -9.71
CA PHE A 64 -11.40 -17.40 -10.20
C PHE A 64 -11.88 -17.81 -11.61
N PRO A 65 -13.16 -18.21 -11.77
CA PRO A 65 -13.67 -18.73 -13.03
C PRO A 65 -13.90 -17.61 -14.06
N GLY A 66 -13.92 -17.99 -15.34
CA GLY A 66 -14.04 -17.07 -16.46
C GLY A 66 -12.69 -16.79 -17.13
N THR A 67 -12.72 -15.91 -18.13
CA THR A 67 -11.56 -15.60 -18.97
C THR A 67 -11.33 -14.09 -19.00
N TRP A 68 -10.07 -13.68 -18.97
CA TRP A 68 -9.63 -12.30 -19.03
C TRP A 68 -8.85 -12.08 -20.32
N LEU A 69 -9.16 -11.01 -21.05
CA LEU A 69 -8.45 -10.67 -22.28
C LEU A 69 -8.13 -9.17 -22.26
N GLN A 70 -6.85 -8.84 -22.33
CA GLN A 70 -6.43 -7.49 -22.60
C GLN A 70 -6.52 -7.19 -24.11
N GLN A 71 -7.07 -6.02 -24.46
CA GLN A 71 -7.12 -5.46 -25.82
C GLN A 71 -6.73 -3.96 -25.80
N GLY A 72 -5.46 -3.68 -25.99
CA GLY A 72 -4.88 -2.34 -25.88
C GLY A 72 -5.05 -1.80 -24.47
N ASP A 73 -5.80 -0.70 -24.36
CA ASP A 73 -6.14 -0.02 -23.11
C ASP A 73 -7.42 -0.52 -22.45
N ALA A 74 -7.92 -1.69 -22.88
CA ALA A 74 -9.10 -2.30 -22.30
C ALA A 74 -8.84 -3.72 -21.82
N VAL A 75 -9.62 -4.15 -20.85
CA VAL A 75 -9.72 -5.55 -20.43
C VAL A 75 -11.16 -6.00 -20.60
N ILE A 76 -11.33 -7.18 -21.19
CA ILE A 76 -12.61 -7.87 -21.29
C ILE A 76 -12.57 -9.03 -20.31
N TYR A 77 -13.51 -9.03 -19.36
CA TYR A 77 -13.83 -10.21 -18.56
C TYR A 77 -15.01 -10.94 -19.18
N THR A 78 -14.88 -12.24 -19.39
CA THR A 78 -15.95 -13.11 -19.89
C THR A 78 -16.32 -14.13 -18.80
N PRO A 79 -17.54 -14.07 -18.24
CA PRO A 79 -17.99 -15.06 -17.26
C PRO A 79 -18.09 -16.46 -17.88
N PRO A 80 -18.01 -17.53 -17.09
CA PRO A 80 -18.17 -18.90 -17.60
C PRO A 80 -19.57 -19.14 -18.21
N GLU A 81 -19.65 -19.88 -19.32
CA GLU A 81 -20.86 -20.14 -20.13
C GLU A 81 -21.93 -21.06 -19.47
N ASP A 82 -22.18 -20.94 -18.16
CA ASP A 82 -23.14 -21.74 -17.37
C ASP A 82 -22.58 -23.02 -16.71
N GLY A 83 -23.02 -23.24 -15.47
CA GLY A 83 -22.53 -24.24 -14.51
C GLY A 83 -23.01 -24.02 -13.07
N GLY A 84 -23.98 -23.11 -12.85
CA GLY A 84 -24.45 -22.71 -11.51
C GLY A 84 -23.54 -21.74 -10.76
N ILE A 85 -22.46 -21.28 -11.39
CA ILE A 85 -21.55 -20.25 -10.86
C ILE A 85 -22.14 -18.87 -11.18
N VAL A 86 -22.28 -18.02 -10.17
CA VAL A 86 -22.76 -16.65 -10.32
C VAL A 86 -21.60 -15.71 -10.01
N ILE A 87 -21.19 -14.96 -11.02
CA ILE A 87 -20.19 -13.89 -10.87
C ILE A 87 -20.93 -12.58 -10.67
N THR A 88 -20.48 -11.77 -9.73
CA THR A 88 -21.03 -10.44 -9.50
C THR A 88 -19.97 -9.34 -9.71
N ASN A 89 -20.43 -8.18 -10.17
CA ASN A 89 -19.67 -6.92 -10.26
C ASN A 89 -20.64 -5.79 -9.89
N HIS A 90 -20.26 -4.88 -9.00
CA HIS A 90 -21.15 -3.87 -8.41
C HIS A 90 -22.46 -4.46 -7.85
N ASP A 91 -22.36 -5.57 -7.10
CA ASP A 91 -23.49 -6.30 -6.50
C ASP A 91 -24.54 -6.83 -7.50
N ALA A 92 -24.22 -6.82 -8.79
CA ALA A 92 -25.09 -7.31 -9.87
C ALA A 92 -24.49 -8.55 -10.54
N PRO A 93 -25.30 -9.57 -10.89
CA PRO A 93 -24.84 -10.71 -11.67
C PRO A 93 -24.30 -10.31 -13.04
N VAL A 94 -23.20 -10.93 -13.45
CA VAL A 94 -22.54 -10.75 -14.75
C VAL A 94 -22.72 -12.03 -15.56
N SER A 95 -23.55 -11.96 -16.61
CA SER A 95 -23.80 -13.08 -17.54
C SER A 95 -23.21 -12.86 -18.93
N GLU A 96 -22.85 -11.62 -19.26
CA GLU A 96 -22.28 -11.22 -20.55
C GLU A 96 -20.85 -10.68 -20.36
N PRO A 97 -20.01 -10.68 -21.40
CA PRO A 97 -18.70 -10.07 -21.34
C PRO A 97 -18.73 -8.60 -20.89
N VAL A 98 -17.90 -8.25 -19.91
CA VAL A 98 -17.75 -6.89 -19.39
C VAL A 98 -16.46 -6.30 -19.94
N ARG A 99 -16.56 -5.14 -20.60
CA ARG A 99 -15.40 -4.40 -21.12
C ARG A 99 -15.09 -3.21 -20.22
N ILE A 100 -13.87 -3.16 -19.71
CA ILE A 100 -13.32 -2.08 -18.89
C ILE A 100 -12.32 -1.30 -19.73
N ASN A 101 -12.56 -0.01 -19.98
CA ASN A 101 -11.63 0.85 -20.73
C ASN A 101 -10.84 1.75 -19.78
N VAL A 102 -9.53 1.86 -19.99
CA VAL A 102 -8.61 2.66 -19.16
C VAL A 102 -7.64 3.44 -20.05
N PRO A 103 -8.12 4.47 -20.76
CA PRO A 103 -7.34 5.21 -21.76
C PRO A 103 -6.23 6.07 -21.12
N GLU A 104 -6.34 6.40 -19.84
CA GLU A 104 -5.40 7.27 -19.14
C GLU A 104 -4.13 6.52 -18.73
N LYS A 105 -2.99 7.20 -18.80
CA LYS A 105 -1.73 6.73 -18.20
C LYS A 105 -1.81 6.99 -16.69
N GLY A 106 -1.66 5.95 -15.88
CA GLY A 106 -1.91 6.04 -14.44
C GLY A 106 -1.81 4.69 -13.75
N ASP A 107 -1.65 4.71 -12.43
CA ASP A 107 -1.83 3.55 -11.57
C ASP A 107 -3.30 3.50 -11.17
N PHE A 108 -3.95 2.37 -11.43
CA PHE A 108 -5.39 2.24 -11.16
C PHE A 108 -5.71 0.92 -10.48
N ASN A 109 -6.67 0.99 -9.57
CA ASN A 109 -7.43 -0.14 -9.08
C ASN A 109 -8.85 -0.02 -9.65
N LEU A 110 -9.17 -0.91 -10.59
CA LEU A 110 -10.21 -0.65 -11.58
C LEU A 110 -11.55 -1.25 -11.17
N GLU A 111 -11.67 -2.58 -11.23
CA GLU A 111 -12.93 -3.28 -11.06
C GLU A 111 -12.73 -4.54 -10.24
N ASP A 112 -13.71 -4.83 -9.40
CA ASP A 112 -13.76 -6.05 -8.60
C ASP A 112 -14.87 -6.97 -9.12
N PHE A 113 -14.53 -8.24 -9.30
CA PHE A 113 -15.46 -9.30 -9.61
C PHE A 113 -15.46 -10.31 -8.47
N TYR A 114 -16.63 -10.85 -8.13
CA TYR A 114 -16.77 -11.77 -7.01
C TYR A 114 -17.36 -13.10 -7.46
N ASN A 115 -16.81 -14.19 -6.91
CA ASN A 115 -17.34 -15.54 -7.00
C ASN A 115 -17.53 -16.06 -5.57
N GLY A 116 -18.74 -15.90 -5.03
CA GLY A 116 -18.95 -16.02 -3.59
C GLY A 116 -18.07 -15.02 -2.83
N ASP A 117 -17.21 -15.53 -1.95
CA ASP A 117 -16.30 -14.71 -1.14
C ASP A 117 -14.93 -14.46 -1.80
N VAL A 118 -14.64 -15.05 -2.97
CA VAL A 118 -13.37 -14.81 -3.67
C VAL A 118 -13.50 -13.59 -4.57
N ARG A 119 -12.52 -12.67 -4.47
CA ARG A 119 -12.47 -11.42 -5.23
C ARG A 119 -11.35 -11.43 -6.26
N ALA A 120 -11.68 -11.19 -7.53
CA ALA A 120 -10.73 -10.84 -8.57
C ALA A 120 -10.71 -9.32 -8.75
N GLN A 121 -9.56 -8.71 -8.46
CA GLN A 121 -9.33 -7.27 -8.52
C GLN A 121 -8.49 -6.95 -9.76
N LEU A 122 -9.07 -6.25 -10.72
CA LEU A 122 -8.39 -5.75 -11.91
C LEU A 122 -7.58 -4.49 -11.57
N ILE A 123 -6.29 -4.50 -11.88
CA ILE A 123 -5.38 -3.37 -11.65
C ILE A 123 -4.60 -2.99 -12.92
N LYS A 124 -4.13 -1.75 -12.97
CA LYS A 124 -3.19 -1.22 -13.97
C LYS A 124 -2.01 -0.55 -13.25
N ARG A 125 -0.77 -0.75 -13.73
CA ARG A 125 0.43 -0.14 -13.13
C ARG A 125 1.28 0.59 -14.18
N ILE A 126 1.81 1.76 -13.83
CA ILE A 126 2.75 2.56 -14.65
C ILE A 126 4.16 2.01 -14.41
N GLY A 127 4.88 1.69 -15.48
CA GLY A 127 6.24 1.14 -15.40
C GLY A 127 6.51 0.09 -16.47
N VAL A 128 5.45 -0.60 -16.90
CA VAL A 128 5.45 -1.47 -18.08
C VAL A 128 4.29 -0.99 -18.96
N GLN A 129 4.59 -0.42 -20.12
CA GLN A 129 3.55 0.21 -20.96
C GLN A 129 2.40 -0.77 -21.24
N HIS A 130 1.18 -0.37 -20.88
CA HIS A 130 -0.06 -1.13 -21.10
C HIS A 130 -0.09 -2.51 -20.43
N GLN A 131 0.33 -2.67 -19.17
CA GLN A 131 0.15 -3.93 -18.45
C GLN A 131 -0.96 -3.86 -17.40
N PHE A 132 -1.92 -4.77 -17.53
CA PHE A 132 -2.95 -5.04 -16.56
C PHE A 132 -2.59 -6.31 -15.79
N ALA A 133 -3.02 -6.39 -14.54
CA ALA A 133 -2.94 -7.61 -13.76
C ALA A 133 -4.25 -7.85 -13.02
N ILE A 134 -4.53 -9.11 -12.73
CA ILE A 134 -5.64 -9.51 -11.88
C ILE A 134 -5.04 -10.02 -10.58
N ARG A 135 -5.45 -9.44 -9.46
CA ARG A 135 -5.14 -9.94 -8.13
C ARG A 135 -6.29 -10.79 -7.63
N ILE A 136 -6.01 -12.03 -7.26
CA ILE A 136 -7.00 -12.87 -6.58
C ILE A 136 -6.85 -12.69 -5.07
N ARG A 137 -7.97 -12.44 -4.41
CA ARG A 137 -8.08 -12.30 -2.96
C ARG A 137 -9.10 -13.30 -2.41
N ASP A 138 -8.67 -14.05 -1.42
CA ASP A 138 -9.47 -15.02 -0.68
C ASP A 138 -9.47 -14.66 0.82
N PRO A 139 -10.63 -14.32 1.41
CA PRO A 139 -10.76 -14.01 2.84
C PRO A 139 -10.49 -15.21 3.76
N HIS A 140 -10.38 -16.40 3.18
CA HIS A 140 -9.99 -17.63 3.87
C HIS A 140 -8.58 -18.10 3.50
N SER A 141 -7.79 -17.24 2.85
CA SER A 141 -6.41 -17.54 2.46
C SER A 141 -5.54 -17.98 3.65
N ALA A 142 -4.55 -18.81 3.33
CA ALA A 142 -3.55 -19.24 4.30
C ALA A 142 -2.78 -18.05 4.91
N GLY A 143 -2.59 -16.95 4.18
CA GLY A 143 -1.90 -15.75 4.68
C GLY A 143 -2.58 -15.17 5.91
N ILE A 144 -3.91 -15.02 5.89
CA ILE A 144 -4.70 -14.55 7.03
C ILE A 144 -4.60 -15.54 8.19
N GLY A 145 -4.80 -16.83 7.93
CA GLY A 145 -4.79 -17.87 8.97
C GLY A 145 -3.44 -18.09 9.65
N GLN A 146 -2.33 -17.81 8.95
CA GLN A 146 -0.98 -18.03 9.46
C GLN A 146 -0.40 -16.83 10.23
N LEU A 147 -0.93 -15.61 10.05
CA LEU A 147 -0.44 -14.45 10.81
C LEU A 147 -0.87 -14.53 12.29
N GLN A 148 0.04 -14.99 13.15
CA GLN A 148 -0.17 -14.97 14.60
C GLN A 148 0.07 -13.58 15.20
N SER A 149 1.19 -12.97 14.84
CA SER A 149 1.58 -11.62 15.25
C SER A 149 2.63 -11.06 14.30
N ILE A 150 2.72 -9.74 14.16
CA ILE A 150 3.82 -9.11 13.43
C ILE A 150 5.01 -8.96 14.39
N PRO A 151 6.20 -9.51 14.08
CA PRO A 151 7.39 -9.32 14.90
C PRO A 151 7.79 -7.84 14.95
N SER A 152 8.14 -7.33 16.12
CA SER A 152 8.52 -5.92 16.31
C SER A 152 9.68 -5.79 17.30
N PHE A 153 10.36 -4.64 17.27
CA PHE A 153 11.25 -4.22 18.34
C PHE A 153 10.43 -3.79 19.58
N GLU A 154 11.05 -3.80 20.75
CA GLU A 154 10.42 -3.26 21.95
C GLU A 154 10.22 -1.74 21.80
N PRO A 155 9.04 -1.19 22.16
CA PRO A 155 8.80 0.24 22.04
C PRO A 155 9.66 1.03 23.02
N ASP A 156 10.31 2.09 22.53
CA ASP A 156 11.14 2.98 23.32
C ASP A 156 11.01 4.43 22.81
N GLN A 157 10.71 5.35 23.73
CA GLN A 157 10.57 6.79 23.45
C GLN A 157 11.86 7.41 22.88
N ARG A 158 13.03 6.77 23.03
CA ARG A 158 14.29 7.23 22.39
C ARG A 158 14.19 7.28 20.86
N TRP A 159 13.31 6.49 20.26
CA TRP A 159 13.09 6.42 18.82
C TRP A 159 12.04 7.41 18.30
N VAL A 160 11.64 8.36 19.14
CA VAL A 160 10.83 9.52 18.78
C VAL A 160 11.74 10.73 18.67
N PHE A 161 11.84 11.30 17.47
CA PHE A 161 12.72 12.42 17.18
C PHE A 161 11.93 13.70 16.89
N PRO A 162 12.45 14.88 17.27
CA PRO A 162 11.90 16.15 16.80
C PRO A 162 11.91 16.18 15.26
N ALA A 163 10.81 16.64 14.68
CA ALA A 163 10.70 16.79 13.25
C ALA A 163 9.84 18.00 12.89
N LYS A 164 10.03 18.52 11.68
CA LYS A 164 9.16 19.55 11.09
C LYS A 164 8.87 19.17 9.65
N PHE A 165 7.61 19.22 9.26
CA PHE A 165 7.22 19.03 7.87
C PHE A 165 7.20 20.36 7.10
N GLU A 166 7.84 20.38 5.94
CA GLU A 166 7.82 21.46 4.97
C GLU A 166 7.15 20.97 3.69
N PRO A 167 5.88 21.36 3.42
CA PRO A 167 5.20 21.01 2.19
C PRO A 167 5.91 21.58 0.96
N ALA A 168 5.94 20.82 -0.13
CA ALA A 168 6.45 21.31 -1.40
C ALA A 168 5.50 22.35 -2.03
N GLU A 169 6.05 23.35 -2.72
CA GLU A 169 5.23 24.31 -3.49
C GLU A 169 4.48 23.62 -4.64
N GLN A 170 5.07 22.56 -5.20
CA GLN A 170 4.49 21.70 -6.22
C GLN A 170 4.83 20.24 -5.90
N HIS A 171 3.88 19.34 -6.10
CA HIS A 171 4.13 17.91 -5.96
C HIS A 171 4.90 17.41 -7.18
N GLU A 172 5.89 16.55 -6.95
CA GLU A 172 6.76 16.01 -8.01
C GLU A 172 6.80 14.48 -7.91
N ASP A 173 6.76 13.80 -9.05
CA ASP A 173 6.93 12.35 -9.09
C ASP A 173 8.41 11.98 -8.94
N VAL A 174 8.71 11.10 -7.98
CA VAL A 174 10.03 10.55 -7.72
C VAL A 174 10.02 9.07 -8.09
N THR A 175 10.77 8.70 -9.14
CA THR A 175 10.92 7.30 -9.52
C THR A 175 11.78 6.54 -8.50
N VAL A 176 11.20 5.54 -7.85
CA VAL A 176 11.86 4.60 -6.94
C VAL A 176 11.79 3.18 -7.51
N GLY A 177 12.81 2.36 -7.25
CA GLY A 177 12.79 0.96 -7.69
C GLY A 177 11.69 0.15 -7.01
N ALA A 178 11.29 -1.00 -7.56
CA ALA A 178 10.31 -1.90 -6.95
C ALA A 178 10.93 -3.25 -6.55
N VAL A 179 10.29 -3.96 -5.61
CA VAL A 179 10.71 -5.30 -5.17
C VAL A 179 10.68 -6.33 -6.33
N ALA A 180 9.76 -6.19 -7.27
CA ALA A 180 9.77 -6.96 -8.52
C ALA A 180 10.75 -6.29 -9.50
N GLY A 181 11.89 -6.93 -9.76
CA GLY A 181 13.13 -6.26 -10.18
C GLY A 181 13.09 -5.34 -11.40
N GLU A 182 12.25 -5.61 -12.41
CA GLU A 182 12.14 -4.77 -13.61
C GLU A 182 11.12 -3.62 -13.47
N LEU A 183 10.41 -3.55 -12.34
CA LEU A 183 9.40 -2.51 -12.08
C LEU A 183 10.03 -1.31 -11.35
N SER A 184 9.51 -0.12 -11.66
CA SER A 184 9.70 1.10 -10.89
C SER A 184 8.34 1.63 -10.46
N HIS A 185 8.29 2.27 -9.31
CA HIS A 185 7.14 3.06 -8.87
C HIS A 185 7.49 4.53 -8.98
N ASP A 186 6.59 5.34 -9.52
CA ASP A 186 6.68 6.77 -9.33
C ASP A 186 5.95 7.10 -8.03
N GLU A 187 6.63 7.66 -7.04
CA GLU A 187 6.02 8.08 -5.78
C GLU A 187 5.89 9.60 -5.77
N THR A 188 4.70 10.12 -5.50
CA THR A 188 4.45 11.57 -5.53
C THR A 188 4.98 12.20 -4.25
N SER A 189 6.09 12.94 -4.37
CA SER A 189 6.68 13.72 -3.29
C SER A 189 5.83 14.95 -2.99
N ILE A 190 5.49 15.13 -1.72
CA ILE A 190 4.63 16.22 -1.22
C ILE A 190 5.38 17.18 -0.29
N GLY A 191 6.66 16.95 -0.02
CA GLY A 191 7.47 17.81 0.82
C GLY A 191 8.63 17.10 1.48
N ILE A 192 9.24 17.78 2.45
CA ILE A 192 10.40 17.32 3.19
C ILE A 192 10.08 17.29 4.68
N LEU A 193 10.40 16.17 5.34
CA LEU A 193 10.40 16.06 6.78
C LEU A 193 11.82 16.29 7.29
N HIS A 194 12.04 17.43 7.94
CA HIS A 194 13.29 17.78 8.58
C HIS A 194 13.34 17.12 9.96
N VAL A 195 14.23 16.14 10.16
CA VAL A 195 14.33 15.37 11.40
C VAL A 195 15.66 15.67 12.09
N ASP A 196 15.61 15.87 13.41
CA ASP A 196 16.79 16.02 14.26
C ASP A 196 17.09 14.70 14.99
N PHE A 197 18.06 13.93 14.46
CA PHE A 197 18.52 12.70 15.08
C PHE A 197 19.60 13.00 16.13
N ASP A 198 19.18 13.51 17.29
CA ASP A 198 20.06 13.83 18.43
C ASP A 198 21.24 14.78 18.07
N GLY A 199 20.95 15.81 17.30
CA GLY A 199 21.90 16.82 16.78
C GLY A 199 22.33 16.56 15.35
N GLU A 200 22.06 15.38 14.79
CA GLU A 200 22.33 15.03 13.39
C GLU A 200 21.08 15.29 12.53
N LYS A 201 21.00 16.50 11.97
CA LYS A 201 19.87 16.88 11.11
C LYS A 201 19.90 16.15 9.76
N ARG A 202 18.74 15.66 9.35
CA ARG A 202 18.54 14.90 8.11
C ARG A 202 17.19 15.29 7.50
N ASP A 203 17.15 15.32 6.18
CA ASP A 203 15.94 15.59 5.41
C ASP A 203 15.43 14.28 4.80
N LEU A 204 14.15 13.99 5.00
CA LEU A 204 13.49 12.81 4.45
C LEU A 204 12.39 13.27 3.48
N ILE A 205 12.38 12.69 2.28
CA ILE A 205 11.33 12.92 1.30
C ILE A 205 10.04 12.30 1.83
N VAL A 206 8.96 13.10 1.82
CA VAL A 206 7.61 12.67 2.19
C VAL A 206 6.81 12.43 0.93
N PHE A 207 6.13 11.30 0.89
CA PHE A 207 5.28 10.89 -0.22
C PHE A 207 3.80 10.97 0.16
N GLU A 208 2.99 11.21 -0.85
CA GLU A 208 1.53 11.09 -0.78
C GLU A 208 1.12 9.64 -0.49
N VAL A 209 0.05 9.47 0.27
CA VAL A 209 -0.50 8.13 0.53
C VAL A 209 -1.44 7.73 -0.60
N HIS A 210 -1.25 6.51 -1.10
CA HIS A 210 -2.13 5.94 -2.12
C HIS A 210 -3.26 5.11 -1.48
N ASN A 211 -4.47 5.19 -2.05
CA ASN A 211 -5.53 4.24 -1.74
C ASN A 211 -5.29 2.92 -2.49
N ASP A 212 -5.72 1.79 -1.91
CA ASP A 212 -5.76 0.50 -2.63
C ASP A 212 -7.19 0.07 -2.98
N ASP A 213 -8.14 1.00 -2.84
CA ASP A 213 -9.57 0.77 -3.09
C ASP A 213 -9.83 0.70 -4.59
N SER A 214 -10.71 -0.22 -5.01
CA SER A 214 -11.08 -0.39 -6.42
C SER A 214 -12.37 0.34 -6.77
N GLY A 215 -12.56 0.63 -8.06
CA GLY A 215 -13.83 1.17 -8.56
C GLY A 215 -14.02 2.67 -8.33
N ALA A 216 -12.99 3.38 -7.86
CA ALA A 216 -13.04 4.84 -7.75
C ALA A 216 -13.20 5.45 -9.16
N ARG A 217 -14.35 6.10 -9.41
CA ARG A 217 -14.71 6.66 -10.73
C ARG A 217 -15.49 7.95 -10.59
N ARG A 218 -15.38 8.82 -11.60
CA ARG A 218 -16.21 10.03 -11.77
C ARG A 218 -16.89 10.03 -13.14
N ILE A 219 -17.94 10.83 -13.29
CA ILE A 219 -18.52 11.10 -14.62
C ILE A 219 -17.69 12.23 -15.25
N ASP A 220 -17.19 12.00 -16.46
CA ASP A 220 -16.61 13.04 -17.27
C ASP A 220 -17.73 13.95 -17.80
N GLU A 221 -17.70 15.24 -17.46
CA GLU A 221 -18.78 16.17 -17.79
C GLU A 221 -18.91 16.45 -19.28
N ALA A 222 -17.85 16.25 -20.07
CA ALA A 222 -17.84 16.53 -21.50
C ALA A 222 -18.45 15.37 -22.32
N THR A 223 -18.24 14.13 -21.88
CA THR A 223 -18.66 12.91 -22.57
C THR A 223 -19.85 12.22 -21.92
N GLY A 224 -20.09 12.45 -20.63
CA GLY A 224 -21.08 11.73 -19.83
C GLY A 224 -20.67 10.31 -19.45
N GLU A 225 -19.45 9.89 -19.77
CA GLU A 225 -18.93 8.54 -19.50
C GLU A 225 -18.24 8.46 -18.13
N TYR A 226 -18.20 7.26 -17.55
CA TYR A 226 -17.41 7.01 -16.34
C TYR A 226 -15.92 6.94 -16.68
N VAL A 227 -15.09 7.61 -15.85
CA VAL A 227 -13.63 7.57 -15.92
C VAL A 227 -13.09 7.15 -14.55
N TYR A 228 -12.20 6.16 -14.54
CA TYR A 228 -11.53 5.71 -13.32
C TYR A 228 -10.59 6.79 -12.80
N LEU A 229 -10.52 6.90 -11.47
CA LEU A 229 -9.58 7.78 -10.80
C LEU A 229 -8.26 7.04 -10.59
N ASN A 230 -7.15 7.71 -10.88
CA ASN A 230 -5.82 7.23 -10.52
C ASN A 230 -5.74 7.08 -8.99
N ASN A 231 -5.04 6.06 -8.50
CA ASN A 231 -4.80 5.80 -7.08
C ASN A 231 -4.18 7.01 -6.32
N ARG A 232 -3.56 7.93 -7.07
CA ARG A 232 -2.94 9.18 -6.57
C ARG A 232 -3.89 10.37 -6.46
N ALA A 233 -5.12 10.26 -6.96
CA ALA A 233 -6.07 11.38 -6.95
C ALA A 233 -6.87 11.47 -5.63
N ASN A 234 -6.64 10.56 -4.68
CA ASN A 234 -7.39 10.48 -3.43
C ASN A 234 -6.52 10.98 -2.26
N ILE A 235 -6.41 12.30 -2.18
CA ILE A 235 -5.60 13.02 -1.19
C ILE A 235 -6.16 12.74 0.20
N THR A 236 -5.45 11.94 0.99
CA THR A 236 -5.64 11.92 2.45
C THR A 236 -4.81 13.05 3.06
N ASN A 237 -5.26 13.62 4.17
CA ASN A 237 -4.43 14.51 4.99
C ASN A 237 -3.35 13.72 5.77
N GLU A 238 -2.69 12.78 5.09
CA GLU A 238 -1.59 11.99 5.62
C GLU A 238 -0.43 12.05 4.64
N GLY A 239 0.78 12.14 5.18
CA GLY A 239 2.04 11.96 4.46
C GLY A 239 2.76 10.72 4.97
N HIS A 240 3.61 10.13 4.15
CA HIS A 240 4.41 8.99 4.57
C HIS A 240 5.87 9.06 4.13
N VAL A 241 6.74 8.48 4.94
CA VAL A 241 8.17 8.35 4.64
C VAL A 241 8.49 6.88 4.42
N LEU A 242 8.91 6.54 3.21
CA LEU A 242 9.57 5.28 2.90
C LEU A 242 11.03 5.41 3.30
N PHE A 243 11.52 4.56 4.20
CA PHE A 243 12.91 4.63 4.66
C PHE A 243 13.59 3.26 4.72
N ARG A 244 14.92 3.31 4.66
CA ARG A 244 15.82 2.22 4.98
C ARG A 244 16.82 2.68 6.03
N ASP A 245 17.39 1.72 6.73
CA ASP A 245 18.38 1.95 7.77
C ASP A 245 19.30 0.72 7.88
N LYS A 246 20.26 0.71 8.81
CA LYS A 246 21.19 -0.43 8.96
C LYS A 246 20.53 -1.75 9.38
N THR A 247 19.29 -1.74 9.87
CA THR A 247 18.52 -2.97 10.14
C THR A 247 17.93 -3.61 8.88
N SER A 248 17.79 -2.84 7.79
CA SER A 248 17.09 -3.27 6.58
C SER A 248 17.78 -4.45 5.90
N GLY A 249 17.05 -5.57 5.76
CA GLY A 249 17.56 -6.80 5.16
C GLY A 249 18.25 -7.75 6.15
N HIS A 250 18.38 -7.32 7.41
CA HIS A 250 18.96 -8.11 8.49
C HIS A 250 17.92 -8.42 9.57
N GLU A 251 17.38 -7.37 10.21
CA GLU A 251 16.37 -7.48 11.28
C GLU A 251 15.01 -6.95 10.83
N SER A 252 14.98 -5.94 9.95
CA SER A 252 13.78 -5.39 9.33
C SER A 252 13.70 -5.76 7.85
N TYR A 253 12.53 -5.53 7.23
CA TYR A 253 12.34 -5.82 5.81
C TYR A 253 13.32 -5.03 4.94
N GLY A 254 13.88 -5.69 3.92
CA GLY A 254 14.98 -5.14 3.13
C GLY A 254 14.59 -4.01 2.19
N GLY A 255 13.33 -3.95 1.77
CA GLY A 255 12.89 -3.00 0.76
C GLY A 255 12.68 -1.59 1.30
N ALA A 256 11.74 -1.45 2.22
CA ALA A 256 11.49 -0.23 2.98
C ALA A 256 10.59 -0.55 4.18
N ARG A 257 10.67 0.28 5.21
CA ARG A 257 9.58 0.48 6.15
C ARG A 257 8.93 1.83 5.86
N VAL A 258 7.68 1.97 6.27
CA VAL A 258 6.89 3.19 6.11
C VAL A 258 6.54 3.76 7.47
N ILE A 259 6.62 5.08 7.60
CA ILE A 259 6.09 5.83 8.73
C ILE A 259 5.10 6.83 8.18
N GLY A 260 3.86 6.80 8.68
CA GLY A 260 2.86 7.81 8.35
C GLY A 260 2.70 8.84 9.46
N PHE A 261 2.21 10.00 9.06
CA PHE A 261 1.82 11.07 9.97
C PHE A 261 0.69 11.89 9.35
N ASP A 262 -0.17 12.43 10.21
CA ASP A 262 -1.21 13.39 9.83
C ASP A 262 -0.54 14.70 9.41
N ASN A 263 -0.87 15.19 8.21
CA ASN A 263 -0.37 16.45 7.66
C ASN A 263 -1.51 17.43 7.34
N SER A 264 -2.70 17.25 7.93
CA SER A 264 -3.85 18.18 7.81
C SER A 264 -3.50 19.59 8.27
N ASP A 265 -2.64 19.72 9.27
CA ASP A 265 -1.96 20.95 9.66
C ASP A 265 -0.43 20.72 9.61
N PRO A 266 0.23 20.99 8.48
CA PRO A 266 1.67 20.79 8.33
C PRO A 266 2.51 21.51 9.40
N ALA A 267 2.03 22.64 9.92
CA ALA A 267 2.74 23.42 10.94
C ALA A 267 2.70 22.75 12.32
N SER A 268 1.76 21.82 12.55
CA SER A 268 1.64 21.06 13.80
C SER A 268 2.58 19.86 13.89
N VAL A 269 3.14 19.40 12.76
CA VAL A 269 4.07 18.27 12.71
C VAL A 269 5.34 18.63 13.48
N SER A 270 5.51 18.02 14.65
CA SER A 270 6.59 18.32 15.61
C SER A 270 7.52 17.14 15.89
N TYR A 271 7.20 15.94 15.40
CA TYR A 271 7.98 14.72 15.63
C TYR A 271 7.80 13.69 14.52
N VAL A 272 8.66 12.68 14.57
CA VAL A 272 8.51 11.40 13.87
C VAL A 272 8.71 10.26 14.86
N ASP A 273 7.82 9.27 14.86
CA ASP A 273 7.84 8.13 15.79
C ASP A 273 8.19 6.83 15.03
N PHE A 274 9.46 6.42 15.10
CA PHE A 274 9.92 5.21 14.43
C PHE A 274 9.39 3.92 15.09
N ASN A 275 8.84 3.98 16.32
CA ASN A 275 8.20 2.82 16.97
C ASN A 275 6.95 2.37 16.22
N ARG A 276 6.37 3.25 15.40
CA ARG A 276 5.20 2.98 14.55
C ARG A 276 5.57 2.73 13.09
N SER A 277 6.84 2.49 12.79
CA SER A 277 7.25 2.09 11.44
C SER A 277 6.70 0.71 11.09
N MET A 278 6.07 0.60 9.92
CA MET A 278 5.41 -0.61 9.43
C MET A 278 6.15 -1.16 8.21
N ASN A 279 6.07 -2.47 8.02
CA ASN A 279 6.47 -3.06 6.75
C ASN A 279 5.38 -2.84 5.69
N LEU A 280 5.81 -2.65 4.45
CA LEU A 280 4.93 -2.69 3.28
C LEU A 280 4.37 -4.11 3.06
N PRO A 281 3.24 -4.27 2.35
CA PRO A 281 2.63 -5.57 2.08
C PRO A 281 3.58 -6.64 1.51
N CYS A 282 4.57 -6.23 0.71
CA CYS A 282 5.56 -7.13 0.10
C CYS A 282 6.49 -7.81 1.11
N ALA A 283 6.54 -7.33 2.35
CA ALA A 283 7.22 -8.05 3.41
C ALA A 283 6.48 -9.33 3.81
N PHE A 284 5.16 -9.39 3.59
CA PHE A 284 4.29 -10.48 3.99
C PHE A 284 3.88 -11.37 2.84
N THR A 285 3.83 -10.87 1.60
CA THR A 285 3.37 -11.64 0.44
C THR A 285 4.14 -11.30 -0.82
N VAL A 286 4.34 -12.29 -1.68
CA VAL A 286 4.97 -12.14 -3.00
C VAL A 286 4.02 -11.59 -4.06
N PHE A 287 2.73 -11.50 -3.78
CA PHE A 287 1.69 -11.07 -4.73
C PHE A 287 1.49 -9.54 -4.76
N CYS A 288 2.48 -8.80 -4.26
CA CYS A 288 2.46 -7.33 -4.16
C CYS A 288 3.66 -6.72 -4.89
N THR A 289 3.46 -5.51 -5.41
CA THR A 289 4.49 -4.67 -6.03
C THR A 289 4.64 -3.42 -5.18
N CYS A 290 5.71 -3.36 -4.37
CA CYS A 290 5.95 -2.26 -3.44
C CYS A 290 7.19 -1.47 -3.84
N PRO A 291 7.21 -0.16 -3.57
CA PRO A 291 8.38 0.68 -3.77
C PRO A 291 9.52 0.33 -2.81
N PHE A 292 10.74 0.61 -3.24
CA PHE A 292 11.90 0.77 -2.37
C PHE A 292 11.96 2.20 -1.82
N ALA A 293 12.60 2.37 -0.66
CA ALA A 293 12.92 3.71 -0.19
C ALA A 293 13.92 4.38 -1.14
N PRO A 294 13.79 5.69 -1.42
CA PRO A 294 14.80 6.42 -2.17
C PRO A 294 16.13 6.44 -1.39
N LEU A 295 17.24 6.65 -2.12
CA LEU A 295 18.58 6.72 -1.51
C LEU A 295 18.66 7.81 -0.44
N GLN A 296 17.98 8.94 -0.65
CA GLN A 296 17.90 10.08 0.27
C GLN A 296 17.30 9.66 1.62
N ASN A 297 16.32 8.74 1.63
CA ASN A 297 15.69 8.24 2.84
C ASN A 297 16.39 7.00 3.40
N THR A 298 17.66 6.76 3.04
CA THR A 298 18.48 5.69 3.62
C THR A 298 19.33 6.24 4.76
N LEU A 299 18.96 5.90 5.99
CA LEU A 299 19.63 6.33 7.22
C LEU A 299 20.94 5.54 7.42
N PRO A 300 22.05 6.21 7.80
CA PRO A 300 23.36 5.56 7.95
C PRO A 300 23.56 4.85 9.31
N PHE A 301 22.52 4.74 10.12
CA PHE A 301 22.51 4.09 11.44
C PHE A 301 21.34 3.10 11.55
N ALA A 302 21.31 2.30 12.61
CA ALA A 302 20.25 1.32 12.83
C ALA A 302 19.08 1.98 13.55
N ILE A 303 17.86 1.72 13.10
CA ILE A 303 16.63 2.07 13.80
C ILE A 303 16.00 0.79 14.37
N GLU A 304 16.28 0.50 15.65
CA GLU A 304 15.76 -0.67 16.37
C GLU A 304 14.39 -0.38 16.98
N ALA A 305 13.45 0.05 16.15
CA ALA A 305 12.08 0.44 16.52
C ALA A 305 11.09 -0.02 15.45
N GLY A 306 9.84 -0.27 15.81
CA GLY A 306 8.77 -0.64 14.87
C GLY A 306 8.83 -2.10 14.41
N GLU A 307 8.23 -2.39 13.27
CA GLU A 307 8.12 -3.76 12.77
C GLU A 307 9.49 -4.33 12.31
N LYS A 308 9.72 -5.60 12.62
CA LYS A 308 10.82 -6.45 12.14
C LYS A 308 10.37 -7.20 10.89
N LYS A 309 11.30 -7.89 10.23
CA LYS A 309 10.99 -8.74 9.08
C LYS A 309 10.05 -9.88 9.49
N PRO A 310 8.85 -10.01 8.90
CA PRO A 310 7.94 -11.12 9.17
C PRO A 310 8.33 -12.37 8.36
N ALA A 311 7.63 -13.48 8.57
CA ALA A 311 7.63 -14.57 7.61
C ALA A 311 6.89 -14.14 6.33
N VAL A 312 7.38 -14.57 5.17
CA VAL A 312 6.74 -14.30 3.87
C VAL A 312 5.79 -15.45 3.55
N PHE A 313 4.58 -15.10 3.14
CA PHE A 313 3.54 -16.02 2.68
C PHE A 313 3.50 -16.07 1.14
N GLY A 314 3.22 -17.26 0.61
CA GLY A 314 3.18 -17.52 -0.83
C GLY A 314 4.55 -17.82 -1.44
N SER A 315 4.52 -18.45 -2.62
CA SER A 315 5.67 -18.66 -3.50
C SER A 315 5.24 -18.31 -4.92
N LEU A 316 6.11 -17.65 -5.68
CA LEU A 316 6.00 -17.62 -7.12
C LEU A 316 6.57 -18.97 -7.59
N GLU A 317 5.72 -19.85 -8.13
CA GLU A 317 6.19 -21.08 -8.80
C GLU A 317 6.95 -20.76 -10.09
#